data_AF-A0A7S4QA93-F1
#
_entry.id   AF-A0A7S4QA93-F1
#
_cell.length_a   1.000
_cell.length_b   1.000
_cell.length_c   1.000
_cell.angle_alpha   90.00
_cell.angle_beta   90.00
_cell.angle_gamma   90.00
#
_symmetry.space_group_name_H-M   'P 1'
#
loop_
_entity.id
_entity.type
_entity.pdbx_description
1 polymer ?
#
loop_
_entity_poly.entity_id
_entity_poly.type
_entity_poly.pdbx_seq_one_letter_code
_entity_poly.pdbx_strand_id
1 'polypeptide(L)'
;ETPEAAAADPWGLERRGDRLYELDGALRSDPSKLRHLRLVREAMQYWQAYDGFARVAMSVGTNQLVAALSYYVIGYVLISNHAVIASWLVVMLFMVVAAALIRLDMSLTGLQYHVSVVLIISGPCLTAVAAEEWSRRTPIGHNVAAVLAPIAYAVNALWLMFLLCISSVREQRGGAMLPTGFRSVMYIDVF
;
A
#
# COMPACT_ATOMS: atom_id res chain seq x y z
N GLU A 1 -55.47 8.90 -38.94
CA GLU A 1 -55.16 8.58 -37.53
C GLU A 1 -54.06 7.53 -37.52
N THR A 2 -52.83 7.95 -37.27
CA THR A 2 -51.68 7.04 -37.17
C THR A 2 -51.72 6.37 -35.79
N PRO A 3 -51.55 5.04 -35.70
CA PRO A 3 -51.64 4.33 -34.42
C PRO A 3 -50.54 4.85 -33.48
N GLU A 4 -50.94 5.33 -32.31
CA GLU A 4 -50.00 5.66 -31.24
C GLU A 4 -49.21 4.40 -30.90
N ALA A 5 -47.90 4.42 -31.17
CA ALA A 5 -46.99 3.40 -30.72
C ALA A 5 -47.17 3.24 -29.21
N ALA A 6 -47.70 2.10 -28.80
CA ALA A 6 -47.90 1.75 -27.40
C ALA A 6 -46.58 1.99 -26.68
N ALA A 7 -46.57 2.98 -25.78
CA ALA A 7 -45.47 3.20 -24.87
C ALA A 7 -45.20 1.87 -24.15
N ALA A 8 -43.93 1.51 -24.01
CA ALA A 8 -43.46 0.21 -23.52
C ALA A 8 -43.78 -0.09 -22.03
N ASP A 9 -44.81 0.54 -21.48
CA ASP A 9 -45.25 0.41 -20.11
C ASP A 9 -46.66 -0.23 -20.07
N PRO A 10 -46.76 -1.54 -19.80
CA PRO A 10 -48.04 -2.24 -19.69
C PRO A 10 -48.87 -1.82 -18.47
N TRP A 11 -48.28 -1.09 -17.51
CA TRP A 11 -48.92 -0.70 -16.25
C TRP A 11 -49.26 0.78 -16.14
N GLY A 12 -48.85 1.62 -17.11
CA GLY A 12 -49.18 3.05 -17.15
C GLY A 12 -48.66 3.84 -15.94
N LEU A 13 -47.61 3.35 -15.29
CA LEU A 13 -46.97 3.96 -14.13
C LEU A 13 -45.85 4.93 -14.54
N GLU A 14 -45.30 4.78 -15.74
CA GLU A 14 -44.26 5.64 -16.30
C GLU A 14 -44.87 6.82 -17.06
N ARG A 15 -44.45 8.03 -16.69
CA ARG A 15 -44.80 9.24 -17.46
C ARG A 15 -43.95 9.29 -18.74
N ARG A 16 -44.53 9.72 -19.87
CA ARG A 16 -43.79 9.96 -21.13
C ARG A 16 -42.56 10.83 -20.85
N GLY A 17 -41.39 10.25 -21.11
CA GLY A 17 -40.08 10.83 -20.82
C GLY A 17 -39.62 11.88 -21.82
N ASP A 18 -40.40 12.15 -22.87
CA ASP A 18 -40.03 12.99 -24.01
C ASP A 18 -39.64 14.44 -23.65
N ARG A 19 -40.04 14.91 -22.46
CA ARG A 19 -39.68 16.24 -21.92
C ARG A 19 -38.54 16.21 -20.91
N LEU A 20 -38.11 15.03 -20.48
CA LEU A 20 -36.98 14.86 -19.58
C LEU A 20 -35.73 14.87 -20.45
N TYR A 21 -34.85 15.83 -20.19
CA TYR A 21 -33.61 16.01 -20.95
C TYR A 21 -32.73 14.73 -20.99
N GLU A 22 -32.89 13.84 -20.01
CA GLU A 22 -32.16 12.58 -19.85
C GLU A 22 -32.67 11.46 -20.79
N LEU A 23 -33.91 11.57 -21.27
CA LEU A 23 -34.61 10.56 -22.07
C LEU A 23 -34.84 11.02 -23.52
N ASP A 24 -34.42 12.25 -23.85
CA ASP A 24 -34.49 12.76 -25.22
C ASP A 24 -33.56 11.96 -26.14
N GLY A 25 -34.11 11.44 -27.24
CA GLY A 25 -33.44 10.50 -28.14
C GLY A 25 -32.16 11.03 -28.78
N ALA A 26 -31.93 12.35 -28.75
CA ALA A 26 -30.70 12.99 -29.19
C ALA A 26 -29.46 12.58 -28.36
N LEU A 27 -29.63 12.27 -27.07
CA LEU A 27 -28.56 11.87 -26.14
C LEU A 27 -28.16 10.39 -26.23
N ARG A 28 -28.92 9.55 -26.95
CA ARG A 28 -28.52 8.16 -27.26
C ARG A 28 -27.21 8.08 -28.06
N SER A 29 -26.85 9.16 -28.76
CA SER A 29 -25.68 9.17 -29.64
C SER A 29 -24.34 9.19 -28.89
N ASP A 30 -24.29 9.76 -27.68
CA ASP A 30 -23.07 9.79 -26.87
C ASP A 30 -23.40 9.89 -25.36
N PRO A 31 -23.44 8.75 -24.65
CA PRO A 31 -23.75 8.73 -23.22
C PRO A 31 -22.72 9.50 -22.38
N SER A 32 -21.48 9.72 -22.88
CA SER A 32 -20.44 10.42 -22.12
C SER A 32 -20.75 11.89 -21.85
N LYS A 33 -21.69 12.49 -22.60
CA LYS A 33 -22.10 13.89 -22.45
C LYS A 33 -23.20 14.11 -21.42
N LEU A 34 -23.77 13.04 -20.85
CA LEU A 34 -24.79 13.15 -19.82
C LEU A 34 -24.20 13.80 -18.55
N ARG A 35 -24.87 14.85 -18.05
CA ARG A 35 -24.41 15.63 -16.89
C ARG A 35 -24.20 14.77 -15.65
N HIS A 36 -25.11 13.84 -15.37
CA HIS A 36 -24.99 12.93 -14.22
C HIS A 36 -23.78 11.99 -14.36
N LEU A 37 -23.50 11.47 -15.57
CA LEU A 37 -22.31 10.65 -15.81
C LEU A 37 -21.02 11.45 -15.66
N ARG A 38 -21.02 12.71 -16.10
CA ARG A 38 -19.87 13.61 -15.89
C ARG A 38 -19.62 13.87 -14.40
N LEU A 39 -20.66 14.18 -13.63
CA LEU A 39 -20.56 14.40 -12.18
C LEU A 39 -20.09 13.13 -11.45
N VAL A 40 -20.62 11.97 -11.82
CA VAL A 40 -20.18 10.68 -11.26
C VAL A 40 -18.71 10.40 -11.61
N ARG A 41 -18.29 10.68 -12.85
CA ARG A 41 -16.89 10.50 -13.27
C ARG A 41 -15.93 11.42 -12.51
N GLU A 42 -16.29 12.69 -12.33
CA GLU A 42 -15.52 13.65 -11.52
C GLU A 42 -15.45 13.19 -10.06
N ALA A 43 -16.56 12.73 -9.47
CA ALA A 43 -16.55 12.19 -8.10
C ALA A 43 -15.72 10.90 -7.97
N MET A 44 -15.77 10.03 -8.99
CA MET A 44 -15.04 8.76 -9.01
C MET A 44 -13.53 8.97 -9.05
N GLN A 45 -13.03 10.03 -9.67
CA GLN A 45 -11.60 10.37 -9.67
C GLN A 45 -11.07 10.62 -8.25
N TYR A 46 -11.82 11.36 -7.43
CA TYR A 46 -11.43 11.60 -6.04
C TYR A 46 -11.48 10.32 -5.20
N TRP A 47 -12.49 9.47 -5.43
CA TRP A 47 -12.61 8.19 -4.75
C TRP A 47 -11.46 7.23 -5.11
N GLN A 48 -11.06 7.18 -6.38
CA GLN A 48 -9.93 6.36 -6.84
C GLN A 48 -8.61 6.78 -6.20
N ALA A 49 -8.35 8.09 -6.09
CA ALA A 49 -7.17 8.59 -5.39
C ALA A 49 -7.18 8.17 -3.91
N TYR A 50 -8.31 8.34 -3.22
CA TYR A 50 -8.47 7.93 -1.83
C TYR A 50 -8.24 6.43 -1.61
N ASP A 51 -8.88 5.56 -2.39
CA ASP A 51 -8.71 4.11 -2.30
C ASP A 51 -7.27 3.69 -2.59
N GLY A 52 -6.63 4.33 -3.58
CA GLY A 52 -5.22 4.12 -3.89
C GLY A 52 -4.31 4.39 -2.70
N PHE A 53 -4.44 5.55 -2.04
CA PHE A 53 -3.66 5.88 -0.86
C PHE A 53 -3.98 4.99 0.34
N ALA A 54 -5.24 4.60 0.54
CA ALA A 54 -5.63 3.69 1.62
C ALA A 54 -4.95 2.32 1.49
N ARG A 55 -4.87 1.77 0.27
CA ARG A 55 -4.17 0.50 0.00
C ARG A 55 -2.67 0.60 0.24
N VAL A 56 -2.05 1.70 -0.20
CA VAL A 56 -0.62 1.96 0.06
C VAL A 56 -0.36 2.07 1.56
N ALA A 57 -1.19 2.80 2.29
CA ALA A 57 -1.07 2.95 3.74
C ALA A 57 -1.22 1.61 4.47
N MET A 58 -2.16 0.76 4.06
CA MET A 58 -2.30 -0.59 4.62
C MET A 58 -1.06 -1.45 4.35
N SER A 59 -0.58 -1.50 3.11
CA SER A 59 0.61 -2.28 2.76
C SER A 59 1.85 -1.83 3.54
N VAL A 60 2.13 -0.53 3.55
CA VAL A 60 3.25 0.04 4.30
C VAL A 60 3.07 -0.23 5.79
N GLY A 61 1.87 -0.01 6.32
CA GLY A 61 1.53 -0.25 7.73
C GLY A 61 1.75 -1.70 8.16
N THR A 62 1.29 -2.68 7.36
CA THR A 62 1.50 -4.11 7.64
C THR A 62 2.99 -4.46 7.64
N ASN A 63 3.75 -3.91 6.70
CA ASN A 63 5.19 -4.16 6.65
C ASN A 63 5.93 -3.57 7.87
N GLN A 64 5.55 -2.36 8.30
CA GLN A 64 6.09 -1.76 9.53
C GLN A 64 5.64 -2.50 10.79
N LEU A 65 4.43 -3.03 10.81
CA LEU A 65 3.95 -3.85 11.92
C LEU A 65 4.77 -5.14 12.07
N VAL A 66 5.09 -5.81 10.95
CA VAL A 66 5.96 -7.01 10.96
C VAL A 66 7.36 -6.66 11.48
N ALA A 67 7.93 -5.53 11.05
CA ALA A 67 9.21 -5.05 11.58
C ALA A 67 9.12 -4.73 13.08
N ALA A 68 8.07 -4.05 13.54
CA ALA A 68 7.86 -3.74 14.95
C ALA A 68 7.72 -5.02 15.82
N LEU A 69 6.99 -6.02 15.33
CA LEU A 69 6.89 -7.33 15.99
C LEU A 69 8.25 -8.01 16.09
N SER A 70 9.09 -7.92 15.06
CA SER A 70 10.45 -8.47 15.11
C SER A 70 11.29 -7.81 16.21
N TYR A 71 11.22 -6.49 16.37
CA TYR A 71 11.89 -5.77 17.45
C TYR A 71 11.32 -6.13 18.83
N TYR A 72 10.00 -6.29 18.93
CA TYR A 72 9.36 -6.75 20.16
C TYR A 72 9.85 -8.14 20.58
N VAL A 73 9.97 -9.07 19.63
CA VAL A 73 10.49 -10.42 19.91
C VAL A 73 11.95 -10.38 20.36
N ILE A 74 12.78 -9.54 19.73
CA ILE A 74 14.16 -9.33 20.19
C ILE A 74 14.14 -8.83 21.64
N GLY A 75 13.36 -7.81 21.95
CA GLY A 75 13.28 -7.29 23.33
C GLY A 75 12.79 -8.32 24.34
N TYR A 76 11.71 -9.04 24.03
CA TYR A 76 11.07 -9.92 24.99
C TYR A 76 11.72 -11.31 25.07
N VAL A 77 11.96 -11.96 23.94
CA VAL A 77 12.44 -13.35 23.90
C VAL A 77 13.95 -13.43 24.08
N LEU A 78 14.72 -12.53 23.47
CA LEU A 78 16.18 -12.55 23.58
C LEU A 78 16.65 -12.01 24.93
N ILE A 79 16.10 -10.87 25.39
CA ILE A 79 16.59 -10.20 26.60
C ILE A 79 15.94 -10.77 27.85
N SER A 80 14.61 -10.91 27.90
CA SER A 80 13.93 -11.38 29.13
C SER A 80 14.07 -12.88 29.34
N ASN A 81 13.97 -13.69 28.27
CA ASN A 81 13.99 -15.16 28.38
C ASN A 81 15.34 -15.79 28.03
N HIS A 82 16.33 -15.00 27.60
CA HIS A 82 17.65 -15.48 27.16
C HIS A 82 17.61 -16.59 26.08
N ALA A 83 16.51 -16.68 25.33
CA ALA A 83 16.29 -17.73 24.35
C ALA A 83 16.78 -17.28 22.96
N VAL A 84 18.10 -17.28 22.78
CA VAL A 84 18.78 -16.72 21.59
C VAL A 84 18.31 -17.37 20.29
N ILE A 85 18.37 -18.70 20.21
CA ILE A 85 18.02 -19.44 19.00
C ILE A 85 16.54 -19.22 18.62
N ALA A 86 15.64 -19.25 19.60
CA ALA A 86 14.22 -19.03 19.37
C ALA A 86 13.94 -17.62 18.83
N SER A 87 14.59 -16.59 19.41
CA SER A 87 14.47 -15.21 18.92
C SER A 87 14.94 -15.08 17.48
N TRP A 88 16.10 -15.67 17.13
CA TRP A 88 16.63 -15.61 15.77
C TRP A 88 15.71 -16.27 14.75
N LEU A 89 15.13 -17.44 15.07
CA LEU A 89 14.19 -18.12 14.17
C LEU A 89 12.94 -17.28 13.91
N VAL A 90 12.38 -16.63 14.94
CA VAL A 90 11.19 -15.79 14.79
C VAL A 90 11.49 -14.50 14.03
N VAL A 91 12.65 -13.87 14.27
CA VAL A 91 13.09 -12.71 13.48
C VAL A 91 13.25 -13.09 12.01
N MET A 92 13.91 -14.22 11.71
CA MET A 92 14.05 -14.72 10.35
C MET A 92 12.69 -14.99 9.68
N LEU A 93 11.74 -15.57 10.40
CA LEU A 93 10.38 -15.78 9.92
C LEU A 93 9.72 -14.45 9.54
N PHE A 94 9.76 -13.44 10.42
CA PHE A 94 9.19 -12.13 10.14
C PHE A 94 9.89 -11.43 8.97
N MET A 95 11.21 -11.60 8.81
CA MET A 95 11.94 -11.04 7.67
C MET A 95 11.52 -11.67 6.34
N VAL A 96 11.27 -12.98 6.32
CA VAL A 96 10.73 -13.67 5.13
C VAL A 96 9.32 -13.15 4.82
N VAL A 97 8.46 -12.99 5.83
CA VAL A 97 7.12 -12.42 5.65
C VAL A 97 7.18 -10.99 5.11
N ALA A 98 8.05 -10.14 5.67
CA ALA A 98 8.25 -8.77 5.21
C ALA A 98 8.73 -8.72 3.75
N ALA A 99 9.70 -9.56 3.38
CA ALA A 99 10.18 -9.67 1.99
C ALA A 99 9.11 -10.19 1.02
N ALA A 100 8.25 -11.10 1.48
CA ALA A 100 7.10 -11.59 0.71
C ALA A 100 6.05 -10.49 0.50
N LEU A 101 5.72 -9.72 1.54
CA LEU A 101 4.79 -8.58 1.44
C LEU A 101 5.28 -7.53 0.44
N ILE A 102 6.56 -7.16 0.48
CA ILE A 102 7.15 -6.23 -0.49
C ILE A 102 6.97 -6.74 -1.93
N ARG A 103 7.17 -8.05 -2.15
CA ARG A 103 7.03 -8.66 -3.49
C ARG A 103 5.58 -8.71 -3.97
N LEU A 104 4.63 -8.89 -3.05
CA LEU A 104 3.21 -8.96 -3.37
C LEU A 104 2.62 -7.57 -3.66
N ASP A 105 2.96 -6.57 -2.84
CA ASP A 105 2.29 -5.28 -2.87
C ASP A 105 2.95 -4.26 -3.80
N MET A 106 4.28 -4.29 -3.93
CA MET A 106 5.01 -3.30 -4.72
C MET A 106 5.38 -3.84 -6.11
N SER A 107 5.19 -3.01 -7.13
CA SER A 107 5.64 -3.28 -8.50
C SER A 107 7.04 -2.72 -8.72
N LEU A 108 8.03 -3.31 -8.06
CA LEU A 108 9.43 -2.87 -8.12
C LEU A 108 10.17 -3.47 -9.30
N THR A 109 11.14 -2.72 -9.83
CA THR A 109 12.18 -3.32 -10.70
C THR A 109 13.06 -4.27 -9.88
N GLY A 110 13.74 -5.23 -10.54
CA GLY A 110 14.57 -6.22 -9.83
C GLY A 110 15.62 -5.60 -8.91
N LEU A 111 16.28 -4.52 -9.34
CA LEU A 111 17.26 -3.81 -8.53
C LEU A 111 16.62 -3.12 -7.32
N GLN A 112 15.50 -2.42 -7.53
CA GLN A 112 14.77 -1.78 -6.43
C GLN A 112 14.25 -2.81 -5.43
N TYR A 113 13.81 -3.97 -5.90
CA TYR A 113 13.39 -5.08 -5.03
C TYR A 113 14.56 -5.57 -4.16
N HIS A 114 15.72 -5.83 -4.76
CA HIS A 114 16.90 -6.24 -3.99
C HIS A 114 17.30 -5.21 -2.94
N VAL A 115 17.32 -3.92 -3.31
CA VAL A 115 17.61 -2.83 -2.36
C VAL A 115 16.59 -2.81 -1.23
N SER A 116 15.28 -2.89 -1.54
CA SER A 116 14.22 -2.94 -0.52
C SER A 116 14.40 -4.08 0.47
N VAL A 117 14.67 -5.29 -0.04
CA VAL A 117 14.85 -6.49 0.80
C VAL A 117 16.09 -6.36 1.68
N VAL A 118 17.19 -5.82 1.17
CA VAL A 118 18.40 -5.61 1.97
C VAL A 118 18.15 -4.58 3.07
N LEU A 119 17.49 -3.46 2.76
CA LEU A 119 17.22 -2.40 3.74
C LEU A 119 16.27 -2.84 4.85
N ILE A 120 15.22 -3.61 4.52
CA ILE A 120 14.26 -4.05 5.54
C ILE A 120 14.81 -5.16 6.45
N ILE A 121 15.65 -6.06 5.91
CA ILE A 121 16.23 -7.17 6.69
C ILE A 121 17.38 -6.68 7.57
N SER A 122 18.20 -5.76 7.06
CA SER A 122 19.40 -5.31 7.77
C SER A 122 19.07 -4.62 9.09
N GLY A 123 17.98 -3.86 9.20
CA GLY A 123 17.57 -3.21 10.47
C GLY A 123 17.39 -4.21 11.63
N PRO A 124 16.41 -5.13 11.56
CA PRO A 124 16.16 -6.13 12.59
C PRO A 124 17.33 -7.07 12.84
N CYS A 125 18.09 -7.46 11.81
CA CYS A 125 19.28 -8.28 11.99
C CYS A 125 20.39 -7.56 12.78
N LEU A 126 20.67 -6.28 12.46
CA LEU A 126 21.65 -5.49 13.21
C LEU A 126 21.23 -5.30 14.66
N THR A 127 19.94 -5.06 14.91
CA THR A 127 19.40 -4.96 16.27
C THR A 127 19.48 -6.28 17.03
N ALA A 128 19.23 -7.42 16.36
CA ALA A 128 19.37 -8.74 16.98
C ALA A 128 20.81 -9.02 17.40
N VAL A 129 21.80 -8.73 16.54
CA VAL A 129 23.23 -8.87 16.87
C VAL A 129 23.62 -7.95 18.01
N ALA A 130 23.20 -6.69 17.98
CA ALA A 130 23.49 -5.73 19.04
C ALA A 130 22.91 -6.18 20.40
N ALA A 131 21.67 -6.68 20.38
CA ALA A 131 21.00 -7.18 21.59
C ALA A 131 21.62 -8.47 22.11
N GLU A 132 22.10 -9.36 21.24
CA GLU A 132 22.82 -10.57 21.65
C GLU A 132 24.15 -10.22 22.33
N GLU A 133 24.95 -9.35 21.71
CA GLU A 133 26.23 -8.89 22.29
C GLU A 133 26.03 -8.14 23.60
N TRP A 134 24.96 -7.36 23.71
CA TRP A 134 24.59 -6.71 24.96
C TRP A 134 24.20 -7.73 26.06
N SER A 135 23.47 -8.79 25.69
CA SER A 135 23.03 -9.87 26.60
C SER A 135 24.21 -10.68 27.17
N ARG A 136 25.34 -10.78 26.46
CA ARG A 136 26.56 -11.49 26.90
C ARG A 136 27.29 -10.80 28.06
N ARG A 137 26.91 -9.57 28.45
CA ARG A 137 27.50 -8.79 29.56
C ARG A 137 29.03 -8.64 29.51
N THR A 138 29.62 -8.65 28.32
CA THR A 138 31.05 -8.42 28.13
C THR A 138 31.33 -6.92 27.93
N PRO A 139 32.50 -6.41 28.34
CA PRO A 139 32.86 -5.00 28.11
C PRO A 139 32.98 -4.68 26.61
N ILE A 140 33.42 -5.64 25.81
CA ILE A 140 33.51 -5.51 24.35
C ILE A 140 32.10 -5.46 23.73
N GLY A 141 31.20 -6.34 24.18
CA GLY A 141 29.81 -6.39 23.68
C GLY A 141 29.04 -5.10 23.92
N HIS A 142 29.29 -4.40 25.04
CA HIS A 142 28.69 -3.09 25.29
C HIS A 142 29.12 -2.03 24.26
N ASN A 143 30.41 -1.98 23.92
CA ASN A 143 30.91 -1.05 22.90
C ASN A 143 30.36 -1.40 21.50
N VAL A 144 30.29 -2.69 21.16
CA VAL A 144 29.73 -3.15 19.89
C VAL A 144 28.25 -2.77 19.79
N ALA A 145 27.46 -3.01 20.84
CA ALA A 145 26.05 -2.64 20.88
C ALA A 145 25.84 -1.12 20.76
N ALA A 146 26.68 -0.32 21.42
CA ALA A 146 26.63 1.15 21.35
C ALA A 146 26.90 1.68 19.93
N VAL A 147 27.75 1.00 19.15
CA VAL A 147 28.04 1.37 17.75
C VAL A 147 26.97 0.84 16.80
N LEU A 148 26.46 -0.39 16.99
CA LEU A 148 25.45 -0.98 16.10
C LEU A 148 24.08 -0.32 16.24
N ALA A 149 23.69 0.10 17.44
CA ALA A 149 22.37 0.71 17.69
C ALA A 149 22.06 1.90 16.77
N PRO A 150 22.91 2.95 16.66
CA PRO A 150 22.63 4.08 15.77
C PRO A 150 22.62 3.66 14.29
N ILE A 151 23.44 2.67 13.90
CA ILE A 151 23.46 2.14 12.53
C ILE A 151 22.12 1.48 12.20
N ALA A 152 21.56 0.68 13.11
CA ALA A 152 20.26 0.03 12.91
C ALA A 152 19.13 1.07 12.72
N TYR A 153 19.13 2.15 13.52
CA TYR A 153 18.18 3.25 13.34
C TYR A 153 18.38 3.99 12.02
N ALA A 154 19.63 4.23 11.63
CA ALA A 154 19.96 4.89 10.36
C ALA A 154 19.49 4.05 9.15
N VAL A 155 19.67 2.73 9.20
CA VAL A 155 19.18 1.80 8.19
C VAL A 155 17.65 1.81 8.12
N ASN A 156 16.96 1.80 9.26
CA ASN A 156 15.51 1.88 9.29
C ASN A 156 14.99 3.23 8.75
N ALA A 157 15.67 4.33 9.05
CA ALA A 157 15.36 5.64 8.48
C ALA A 157 15.60 5.66 6.97
N LEU A 158 16.69 5.06 6.50
CA LEU A 158 16.97 4.93 5.06
C LEU A 158 15.90 4.09 4.36
N TRP A 159 15.41 3.03 5.00
CA TRP A 159 14.29 2.23 4.51
C TRP A 159 13.02 3.07 4.34
N LEU A 160 12.64 3.85 5.35
CA LEU A 160 11.47 4.74 5.26
C LEU A 160 11.64 5.81 4.18
N MET A 161 12.84 6.41 4.08
CA MET A 161 13.15 7.37 3.02
C MET A 161 13.06 6.73 1.63
N PHE A 162 13.56 5.51 1.48
CA PHE A 162 13.49 4.77 0.23
C PHE A 162 12.04 4.44 -0.17
N LEU A 163 11.22 4.03 0.80
CA LEU A 163 9.78 3.84 0.59
C LEU A 163 9.09 5.12 0.12
N LEU A 164 9.42 6.28 0.70
CA LEU A 164 8.88 7.57 0.27
C LEU A 164 9.31 7.92 -1.15
N CYS A 165 10.58 7.68 -1.50
CA CYS A 165 11.08 7.88 -2.86
C CYS A 165 10.38 6.98 -3.89
N ILE A 166 10.16 5.69 -3.57
CA ILE A 166 9.47 4.75 -4.46
C ILE A 166 7.98 5.11 -4.61
N SER A 167 7.36 5.59 -3.54
CA SER A 167 5.94 5.94 -3.52
C SER A 167 5.60 7.12 -4.44
N SER A 168 6.61 7.76 -5.07
CA SER A 168 6.53 8.89 -6.01
C SER A 168 5.15 9.02 -6.62
N VAL A 169 4.37 9.93 -6.06
CA VAL A 169 3.03 10.26 -6.53
C VAL A 169 3.17 10.87 -7.91
N ARG A 170 2.46 10.32 -8.89
CA ARG A 170 2.44 10.84 -10.26
C ARG A 170 1.05 11.35 -10.59
N GLU A 171 0.98 12.46 -11.30
CA GLU A 171 -0.27 12.96 -11.89
C GLU A 171 -0.61 12.13 -13.14
N GLN A 172 -1.79 11.53 -13.15
CA GLN A 172 -2.35 10.86 -14.31
C GLN A 172 -3.01 11.89 -15.25
N ARG A 173 -3.27 11.50 -16.51
CA ARG A 173 -3.86 12.38 -17.55
C ARG A 173 -5.20 13.02 -17.16
N GLY A 174 -5.88 12.50 -16.14
CA GLY A 174 -7.14 13.03 -15.59
C GLY A 174 -6.98 13.99 -14.40
N GLY A 175 -5.77 14.40 -14.03
CA GLY A 175 -5.51 15.27 -12.87
C GLY A 175 -5.55 14.56 -11.51
N ALA A 176 -5.83 13.25 -11.48
CA ALA A 176 -5.73 12.44 -10.28
C ALA A 176 -4.26 12.13 -9.95
N MET A 177 -3.89 12.30 -8.67
CA MET A 177 -2.58 11.95 -8.13
C MET A 177 -2.61 10.53 -7.57
N LEU A 178 -1.86 9.60 -8.16
CA LEU A 178 -1.84 8.20 -7.75
C LEU A 178 -0.42 7.69 -7.46
N PRO A 179 -0.22 6.89 -6.40
CA PRO A 179 1.08 6.29 -6.08
C PRO A 179 1.34 5.08 -6.99
N THR A 180 2.03 5.30 -8.11
CA THR A 180 2.24 4.27 -9.15
C THR A 180 3.27 3.20 -8.77
N GLY A 181 3.94 3.32 -7.62
CA GLY A 181 4.92 2.32 -7.14
C GLY A 181 4.28 1.01 -6.67
N PHE A 182 2.95 0.99 -6.47
CA PHE A 182 2.22 -0.15 -5.94
C PHE A 182 1.36 -0.82 -7.00
N ARG A 183 1.42 -2.15 -7.02
CA ARG A 183 0.72 -2.98 -8.00
C ARG A 183 -0.80 -2.89 -7.82
N SER A 184 -1.24 -2.80 -6.56
CA SER A 184 -2.65 -2.68 -6.17
C SER A 184 -3.33 -1.40 -6.67
N VAL A 185 -2.55 -0.36 -6.98
CA VAL A 185 -3.04 0.92 -7.52
C VAL A 185 -3.09 0.90 -9.04
N MET A 186 -2.16 0.19 -9.69
CA MET A 186 -2.17 0.01 -11.15
C MET A 186 -3.45 -0.68 -11.65
N TYR A 187 -4.02 -1.59 -10.86
CA TYR A 187 -5.26 -2.29 -11.22
C TYR A 187 -6.55 -1.48 -10.96
N ILE A 188 -6.47 -0.27 -10.41
CA ILE A 188 -7.64 0.62 -10.22
C ILE A 188 -7.97 1.40 -11.51
N ASP A 189 -7.01 1.52 -12.44
CA ASP A 189 -7.12 2.29 -13.69
C ASP A 189 -7.84 1.53 -14.82
N VAL A 190 -8.97 0.87 -14.52
CA VAL A 190 -9.75 0.07 -15.50
C VAL A 190 -10.93 0.85 -16.11
N PHE A 191 -11.15 2.11 -15.74
CA PHE A 191 -12.32 2.90 -16.17
C PHE A 191 -11.99 4.24 -16.82
#